data_AF-A0A7V4GE66-F1
#
_entry.id   AF-A0A7V4GE66-F1
#
_cell.length_a   1.000
_cell.length_b   1.000
_cell.length_c   1.000
_cell.angle_alpha   90.00
_cell.angle_beta   90.00
_cell.angle_gamma   90.00
#
_symmetry.space_group_name_H-M   'P 1'
#
loop_
_entity.id
_entity.type
_entity.pdbx_description
1 polymer ?
#
loop_
_entity_poly.entity_id
_entity_poly.type
_entity_poly.pdbx_seq_one_letter_code
_entity_poly.pdbx_strand_id
1 'polypeptide(L)'
;MPPDAPVVCPHRPPCGGCALLGLPYEEQLERKRDRVRAALARFPSQRDLPVADCLPAPSPTGYRTRAKLAVAVARGANGAAIGLYRPGTHEVLDLPECLVLHPGLRPILDVLRARLPGAGLPVAHLDLRWSRAQERAHLTLVVGGPCDLDRARRFAEELVAARPELAGVGLREAAAGPTPRVVGGATRDLCGERHLIETLAGARFRLSPGAFFQADPAAAERLHRLGRDWLGEPALGRPRHLCDLYAGVGAFAVSLADLAPRITAVEQVAAAAEDAAASAALSGATVEVVRSAVEPYFAREREAPPDRVVLDPPRRGLSAAVVRALGAVRPARIAYVSCDPDTLARDLDALMSLGLVARAVVPADLFAQTDEVEAVALIERSRAAWRPEITWRGAEAVAAVKPAILPTHPQAAGEPSLLAAARAAEEADRLQPVHRLDVGTSGPVLLASGEALRRLGRAFETGGVAKEYLALVRGIPRRSGRVRPRAAAGGGEEETRYRLERVVGGYGLLRVFPVTGRRHQVRRHLARLGHPVLGDERYGDPRANRFLAETCALARPFLHLAVLAFPDEHGALVRLEQPLPPELVLVLERLTALRASRGAPSATPEEE
;
A
#
# COMPACT_ATOMS: atom_id res chain seq x y z
N MET A 1 -7.25 31.17 -4.14
CA MET A 1 -7.17 30.38 -2.88
C MET A 1 -8.60 30.11 -2.42
N PRO A 2 -8.89 28.93 -1.87
CA PRO A 2 -10.17 28.70 -1.20
C PRO A 2 -10.28 29.60 0.05
N PRO A 3 -11.49 29.88 0.55
CA PRO A 3 -11.72 30.89 1.57
C PRO A 3 -10.99 30.58 2.89
N ASP A 4 -10.50 31.63 3.56
CA ASP A 4 -9.82 31.57 4.88
C ASP A 4 -10.75 31.08 6.01
N ALA A 5 -12.07 31.19 5.82
CA ALA A 5 -13.05 30.81 6.82
C ALA A 5 -13.20 29.27 6.93
N PRO A 6 -13.18 28.71 8.14
CA PRO A 6 -13.39 27.28 8.35
C PRO A 6 -14.74 26.79 7.82
N VAL A 7 -14.74 25.60 7.20
CA VAL A 7 -15.99 24.95 6.76
C VAL A 7 -16.73 24.37 7.96
N VAL A 8 -18.00 24.77 8.13
CA VAL A 8 -18.89 24.26 9.19
C VAL A 8 -19.93 23.33 8.57
N CYS A 9 -20.00 22.09 9.06
CA CYS A 9 -20.93 21.06 8.58
C CYS A 9 -22.01 20.76 9.63
N PRO A 10 -23.31 20.76 9.28
CA PRO A 10 -24.40 20.49 10.22
C PRO A 10 -24.41 19.04 10.75
N HIS A 11 -23.67 18.13 10.12
CA HIS A 11 -23.63 16.70 10.46
C HIS A 11 -22.47 16.32 11.38
N ARG A 12 -21.70 17.29 11.88
CA ARG A 12 -20.65 17.08 12.90
C ARG A 12 -21.24 17.37 14.29
N PRO A 13 -20.97 16.58 15.34
CA PRO A 13 -20.00 15.48 15.46
C PRO A 13 -20.40 14.05 15.04
N PRO A 14 -21.67 13.68 14.73
CA PRO A 14 -21.98 12.26 14.50
C PRO A 14 -21.33 11.67 13.24
N CYS A 15 -21.04 12.50 12.23
CA CYS A 15 -20.35 12.07 11.01
C CYS A 15 -18.83 12.05 11.17
N GLY A 16 -18.22 10.86 11.05
CA GLY A 16 -16.77 10.67 11.08
C GLY A 16 -16.03 10.90 9.76
N GLY A 17 -16.70 11.43 8.73
CA GLY A 17 -16.15 11.47 7.36
C GLY A 17 -15.09 12.54 7.09
N CYS A 18 -15.04 13.61 7.88
CA CYS A 18 -14.19 14.78 7.64
C CYS A 18 -13.50 15.24 8.93
N ALA A 19 -12.37 14.62 9.26
CA ALA A 19 -11.64 14.81 10.52
C ALA A 19 -11.10 16.23 10.75
N LEU A 20 -10.81 16.97 9.67
CA LEU A 20 -10.18 18.31 9.74
C LEU A 20 -11.17 19.47 9.62
N LEU A 21 -12.49 19.20 9.60
CA LEU A 21 -13.51 20.26 9.61
C LEU A 21 -13.31 21.23 10.79
N GLY A 22 -13.63 22.49 10.55
CA GLY A 22 -13.46 23.57 11.54
C GLY A 22 -12.05 24.14 11.65
N LEU A 23 -11.05 23.56 10.97
CA LEU A 23 -9.73 24.16 10.82
C LEU A 23 -9.68 25.06 9.59
N PRO A 24 -8.96 26.20 9.63
CA PRO A 24 -8.59 26.96 8.44
C PRO A 24 -7.92 26.05 7.41
N TYR A 25 -8.20 26.26 6.12
CA TYR A 25 -7.76 25.33 5.09
C TYR A 25 -6.23 25.24 4.97
N GLU A 26 -5.51 26.35 5.17
CA GLU A 26 -4.04 26.36 5.18
C GLU A 26 -3.47 25.45 6.28
N GLU A 27 -4.06 25.48 7.48
CA GLU A 27 -3.68 24.58 8.58
C GLU A 27 -3.93 23.10 8.21
N GLN A 28 -4.97 22.80 7.42
CA GLN A 28 -5.20 21.44 6.91
C GLN A 28 -4.05 20.99 5.99
N LEU A 29 -3.59 21.87 5.10
CA LEU A 29 -2.46 21.59 4.19
C LEU A 29 -1.15 21.38 4.94
N GLU A 30 -0.89 22.19 5.97
CA GLU A 30 0.28 22.04 6.84
C GLU A 30 0.24 20.70 7.59
N ARG A 31 -0.90 20.35 8.21
CA ARG A 31 -1.06 19.05 8.89
C ARG A 31 -0.84 17.87 7.94
N LYS A 32 -1.31 17.96 6.70
CA LYS A 32 -1.09 16.92 5.67
C LYS A 32 0.38 16.82 5.28
N ARG A 33 1.06 17.95 5.11
CA ARG A 33 2.51 17.99 4.86
C ARG A 33 3.31 17.39 6.01
N ASP A 34 2.96 17.73 7.24
CA ASP A 34 3.65 17.23 8.43
C ASP A 34 3.41 15.74 8.65
N ARG A 35 2.24 15.21 8.29
CA ARG A 35 2.00 13.76 8.26
C ARG A 35 2.95 13.04 7.30
N VAL A 36 3.20 13.61 6.12
CA VAL A 36 4.18 13.06 5.16
C VAL A 36 5.60 13.16 5.71
N ARG A 37 6.00 14.31 6.25
CA ARG A 37 7.33 14.51 6.88
C ARG A 37 7.58 13.52 8.03
N ALA A 38 6.60 13.35 8.91
CA ALA A 38 6.70 12.44 10.05
C ALA A 38 6.89 10.97 9.59
N ALA A 39 6.21 10.56 8.52
CA ALA A 39 6.38 9.23 7.94
C ALA A 39 7.79 9.01 7.36
N LEU A 40 8.30 9.98 6.60
CA LEU A 40 9.66 9.93 6.02
C LEU A 40 10.73 9.96 7.11
N ALA A 41 10.57 10.79 8.15
CA ALA A 41 11.53 10.95 9.25
C ALA A 41 11.76 9.68 10.08
N ARG A 42 10.86 8.69 10.00
CA ARG A 42 11.06 7.35 10.59
C ARG A 42 12.27 6.63 10.00
N PHE A 43 12.60 6.91 8.74
CA PHE A 43 13.68 6.25 8.02
C PHE A 43 14.91 7.16 7.97
N PRO A 44 16.06 6.73 8.53
CA PRO A 44 17.28 7.53 8.50
C PRO A 44 17.71 7.92 7.08
N SER A 45 17.42 7.07 6.09
CA SER A 45 17.68 7.30 4.66
C SER A 45 16.93 8.50 4.05
N GLN A 46 15.91 9.01 4.75
CA GLN A 46 14.98 10.02 4.22
C GLN A 46 14.90 11.27 5.09
N ARG A 47 15.74 11.38 6.13
CA ARG A 47 15.72 12.52 7.07
C ARG A 47 15.86 13.87 6.35
N ASP A 48 16.71 13.92 5.33
CA ASP A 48 17.01 15.15 4.58
C ASP A 48 16.24 15.22 3.25
N LEU A 49 15.26 14.34 3.03
CA LEU A 49 14.46 14.33 1.80
C LEU A 49 13.53 15.56 1.77
N PRO A 50 13.64 16.45 0.77
CA PRO A 50 12.78 17.63 0.69
C PRO A 50 11.31 17.26 0.53
N VAL A 51 10.46 17.83 1.40
CA VAL A 51 9.00 17.76 1.29
C VAL A 51 8.46 19.15 0.98
N ALA A 52 7.92 19.33 -0.22
CA ALA A 52 7.33 20.58 -0.66
C ALA A 52 6.03 20.92 0.10
N ASP A 53 5.48 22.10 -0.16
CA ASP A 53 4.15 22.46 0.34
C ASP A 53 3.09 21.53 -0.25
N CYS A 54 2.01 21.30 0.49
CA CYS A 54 0.92 20.45 0.03
C CYS A 54 0.16 21.17 -1.10
N LEU A 55 0.02 20.50 -2.26
CA LEU A 55 -0.76 21.01 -3.36
C LEU A 55 -2.23 21.13 -2.93
N PRO A 56 -2.82 22.34 -2.95
CA PRO A 56 -4.20 22.51 -2.51
C PRO A 56 -5.18 21.90 -3.52
N ALA A 57 -6.25 21.30 -3.00
CA ALA A 57 -7.45 21.02 -3.77
C ALA A 57 -7.99 22.30 -4.43
N PRO A 58 -8.53 22.23 -5.66
CA PRO A 58 -9.16 23.39 -6.30
C PRO A 58 -10.35 23.94 -5.52
N SER A 59 -11.10 23.08 -4.84
CA SER A 59 -12.21 23.44 -3.97
C SER A 59 -12.26 22.54 -2.73
N PRO A 60 -12.43 23.10 -1.52
CA PRO A 60 -12.51 22.33 -0.28
C PRO A 60 -13.84 21.57 -0.10
N THR A 61 -14.85 21.91 -0.90
CA THR A 61 -16.22 21.37 -0.85
C THR A 61 -16.69 21.02 -2.26
N GLY A 62 -17.73 20.19 -2.39
CA GLY A 62 -18.33 19.84 -3.68
C GLY A 62 -17.39 19.10 -4.63
N TYR A 63 -16.24 18.63 -4.14
CA TYR A 63 -15.18 18.06 -4.97
C TYR A 63 -15.45 16.59 -5.31
N ARG A 64 -16.06 15.85 -4.38
CA ARG A 64 -16.14 14.39 -4.40
C ARG A 64 -17.21 13.89 -5.35
N THR A 65 -16.77 13.38 -6.49
CA THR A 65 -17.64 12.87 -7.56
C THR A 65 -18.05 11.42 -7.38
N ARG A 66 -17.43 10.68 -6.45
CA ARG A 66 -17.80 9.28 -6.13
C ARG A 66 -18.11 9.09 -4.65
N ALA A 67 -19.24 8.47 -4.37
CA ALA A 67 -19.69 8.15 -3.02
C ALA A 67 -20.12 6.69 -2.90
N LYS A 68 -19.72 6.05 -1.81
CA LYS A 68 -20.30 4.77 -1.38
C LYS A 68 -21.04 5.03 -0.07
N LEU A 69 -22.36 4.87 -0.10
CA LEU A 69 -23.23 5.23 1.02
C LEU A 69 -24.00 4.00 1.49
N ALA A 70 -24.07 3.81 2.81
CA ALA A 70 -24.91 2.79 3.42
C ALA A 70 -26.37 3.24 3.41
N VAL A 71 -27.28 2.27 3.34
CA VAL A 71 -28.72 2.48 3.29
C VAL A 71 -29.36 1.69 4.43
N ALA A 72 -30.22 2.36 5.18
CA ALA A 72 -31.13 1.72 6.12
C ALA A 72 -32.57 2.17 5.87
N VAL A 73 -33.47 1.19 5.77
CA VAL A 73 -34.92 1.42 5.62
C VAL A 73 -35.61 0.84 6.85
N ALA A 74 -36.12 1.71 7.72
CA ALA A 74 -36.90 1.25 8.88
C ALA A 74 -38.29 0.74 8.44
N ARG A 75 -38.81 -0.28 9.13
CA ARG A 75 -40.15 -0.83 8.83
C ARG A 75 -41.22 0.25 9.01
N GLY A 76 -42.05 0.47 7.99
CA GLY A 76 -43.14 1.46 8.02
C GLY A 76 -42.70 2.93 7.93
N ALA A 77 -41.42 3.20 7.64
CA ALA A 77 -40.92 4.56 7.50
C ALA A 77 -41.25 5.19 6.13
N ASN A 78 -41.54 6.49 6.14
CA ASN A 78 -41.76 7.31 4.93
C ASN A 78 -40.45 7.73 4.24
N GLY A 79 -39.28 7.30 4.72
CA GLY A 79 -37.98 7.65 4.16
C GLY A 79 -36.90 6.64 4.52
N ALA A 80 -35.84 6.60 3.72
CA ALA A 80 -34.63 5.83 3.98
C ALA A 80 -33.52 6.72 4.56
N ALA A 81 -32.75 6.19 5.51
CA ALA A 81 -31.50 6.80 5.95
C ALA A 81 -30.39 6.43 4.96
N ILE A 82 -29.72 7.45 4.40
CA ILE A 82 -28.63 7.29 3.43
C ILE A 82 -27.43 8.11 3.88
N GLY A 83 -26.32 7.42 4.15
CA GLY A 83 -25.10 8.10 4.58
C GLY A 83 -23.96 7.16 4.95
N LEU A 84 -23.28 7.43 6.06
CA LEU A 84 -22.14 6.66 6.55
C LEU A 84 -22.53 5.87 7.79
N TYR A 85 -21.77 4.82 8.11
CA TYR A 85 -21.92 4.18 9.42
C TYR A 85 -21.40 5.10 10.53
N ARG A 86 -22.12 5.15 11.66
CA ARG A 86 -21.59 5.80 12.87
C ARG A 86 -20.30 5.11 13.28
N PRO A 87 -19.25 5.87 13.68
CA PRO A 87 -17.96 5.30 14.06
C PRO A 87 -18.09 4.14 15.06
N GLY A 88 -17.49 2.99 14.75
CA GLY A 88 -17.51 1.80 15.60
C GLY A 88 -18.80 0.96 15.56
N THR A 89 -19.79 1.31 14.72
CA THR A 89 -21.08 0.60 14.65
C THR A 89 -21.45 0.25 13.20
N HIS A 90 -22.55 -0.48 13.02
CA HIS A 90 -23.22 -0.68 11.71
C HIS A 90 -24.53 0.13 11.62
N GLU A 91 -24.69 1.15 12.45
CA GLU A 91 -25.85 2.05 12.40
C GLU A 91 -25.62 3.11 11.33
N VAL A 92 -26.57 3.25 10.39
CA VAL A 92 -26.48 4.24 9.31
C VAL A 92 -26.89 5.61 9.84
N LEU A 93 -25.95 6.57 9.78
CA LEU A 93 -26.22 7.98 9.98
C LEU A 93 -26.76 8.57 8.67
N ASP A 94 -27.99 9.08 8.68
CA ASP A 94 -28.53 9.80 7.52
C ASP A 94 -27.79 11.14 7.33
N LEU A 95 -27.39 11.41 6.09
CA LEU A 95 -26.63 12.60 5.70
C LEU A 95 -27.36 13.33 4.58
N PRO A 96 -28.46 14.06 4.87
CA PRO A 96 -29.21 14.79 3.86
C PRO A 96 -28.31 15.77 3.11
N GLU A 97 -27.33 16.36 3.78
CA GLU A 97 -26.36 17.27 3.16
C GLU A 97 -24.95 16.73 3.38
N CYS A 98 -24.13 16.66 2.33
CA CYS A 98 -22.72 16.34 2.50
C CYS A 98 -21.88 17.33 1.71
N LEU A 99 -21.25 18.25 2.43
CA LEU A 99 -20.55 19.40 1.83
C LEU A 99 -19.42 19.01 0.89
N VAL A 100 -18.82 17.84 1.06
CA VAL A 100 -17.75 17.36 0.18
C VAL A 100 -18.28 16.67 -1.08
N LEU A 101 -19.51 16.15 -1.07
CA LEU A 101 -20.10 15.50 -2.24
C LEU A 101 -20.43 16.52 -3.33
N HIS A 102 -20.26 16.11 -4.58
CA HIS A 102 -20.65 16.92 -5.71
C HIS A 102 -22.14 17.31 -5.62
N PRO A 103 -22.50 18.59 -5.76
CA PRO A 103 -23.88 19.05 -5.57
C PRO A 103 -24.87 18.38 -6.52
N GLY A 104 -24.45 17.98 -7.73
CA GLY A 104 -25.28 17.20 -8.67
C GLY A 104 -25.76 15.84 -8.16
N LEU A 105 -25.13 15.27 -7.11
CA LEU A 105 -25.59 14.02 -6.50
C LEU A 105 -26.72 14.20 -5.49
N ARG A 106 -26.83 15.38 -4.86
CA ARG A 106 -27.82 15.66 -3.82
C ARG A 106 -29.26 15.40 -4.29
N PRO A 107 -29.69 15.88 -5.46
CA PRO A 107 -31.06 15.69 -5.90
C PRO A 107 -31.41 14.22 -6.22
N ILE A 108 -30.44 13.41 -6.65
CA ILE A 108 -30.59 11.96 -6.84
C ILE A 108 -30.77 11.27 -5.48
N LEU A 109 -29.94 11.64 -4.49
CA LEU A 109 -30.03 11.12 -3.13
C LEU A 109 -31.39 11.42 -2.49
N ASP A 110 -31.93 12.62 -2.68
CA ASP A 110 -33.22 13.01 -2.12
C ASP A 110 -34.37 12.17 -2.70
N VAL A 111 -34.36 11.87 -4.01
CA VAL A 111 -35.34 10.95 -4.62
C VAL A 111 -35.17 9.52 -4.11
N LEU A 112 -33.92 9.05 -3.95
CA LEU A 112 -33.66 7.73 -3.38
C LEU A 112 -34.18 7.62 -1.94
N ARG A 113 -33.98 8.64 -1.10
CA ARG A 113 -34.52 8.67 0.27
C ARG A 113 -36.02 8.49 0.31
N ALA A 114 -36.73 9.17 -0.59
CA ALA A 114 -38.19 9.13 -0.66
C ALA A 114 -38.73 7.80 -1.20
N ARG A 115 -38.07 7.21 -2.22
CA ARG A 115 -38.64 6.08 -2.96
C ARG A 115 -38.14 4.69 -2.53
N LEU A 116 -36.96 4.58 -1.93
CA LEU A 116 -36.41 3.28 -1.49
C LEU A 116 -37.34 2.50 -0.53
N PRO A 117 -38.06 3.10 0.42
CA PRO A 117 -38.99 2.36 1.29
C PRO A 117 -40.10 1.64 0.52
N GLY A 118 -40.61 2.25 -0.55
CA GLY A 118 -41.66 1.67 -1.41
C GLY A 118 -41.13 0.71 -2.48
N ALA A 119 -39.82 0.69 -2.73
CA ALA A 119 -39.23 -0.11 -3.80
C ALA A 119 -39.32 -1.63 -3.54
N GLY A 120 -39.36 -2.05 -2.26
CA GLY A 120 -39.34 -3.46 -1.88
C GLY A 120 -38.05 -4.18 -2.33
N LEU A 121 -36.93 -3.46 -2.38
CA LEU A 121 -35.62 -3.97 -2.77
C LEU A 121 -34.69 -4.00 -1.54
N PRO A 122 -33.89 -5.06 -1.33
CA PRO A 122 -32.97 -5.15 -0.19
C PRO A 122 -31.67 -4.38 -0.45
N VAL A 123 -31.77 -3.10 -0.78
CA VAL A 123 -30.61 -2.23 -1.03
C VAL A 123 -29.90 -1.94 0.28
N ALA A 124 -28.66 -2.38 0.38
CA ALA A 124 -27.81 -2.17 1.55
C ALA A 124 -26.85 -0.99 1.35
N HIS A 125 -26.41 -0.74 0.12
CA HIS A 125 -25.51 0.36 -0.21
C HIS A 125 -25.77 0.93 -1.60
N LEU A 126 -25.27 2.14 -1.83
CA LEU A 126 -25.25 2.83 -3.12
C LEU A 126 -23.79 3.11 -3.50
N ASP A 127 -23.38 2.80 -4.73
CA ASP A 127 -22.14 3.34 -5.34
C ASP A 127 -22.57 4.35 -6.41
N LEU A 128 -22.38 5.63 -6.11
CA LEU A 128 -22.75 6.76 -6.96
C LEU A 128 -21.49 7.35 -7.57
N ARG A 129 -21.57 7.69 -8.86
CA ARG A 129 -20.55 8.47 -9.56
C ARG A 129 -21.21 9.62 -10.30
N TRP A 130 -20.60 10.78 -10.24
CA TRP A 130 -20.88 11.95 -11.05
C TRP A 130 -19.74 12.15 -12.06
N SER A 131 -20.06 12.48 -13.30
CA SER A 131 -19.11 12.99 -14.28
C SER A 131 -19.28 14.51 -14.36
N ARG A 132 -18.20 15.25 -14.14
CA ARG A 132 -18.18 16.71 -14.34
C ARG A 132 -18.26 17.06 -15.82
N ALA A 133 -17.57 16.30 -16.68
CA ALA A 133 -17.57 16.54 -18.12
C ALA A 133 -18.94 16.34 -18.78
N GLN A 134 -19.75 15.40 -18.28
CA GLN A 134 -21.08 15.11 -18.82
C GLN A 134 -22.22 15.75 -18.04
N GLU A 135 -21.95 16.24 -16.83
CA GLU A 135 -22.97 16.67 -15.85
C GLU A 135 -24.04 15.59 -15.59
N ARG A 136 -23.59 14.33 -15.51
CA ARG A 136 -24.46 13.17 -15.33
C ARG A 136 -23.93 12.21 -14.29
N ALA A 137 -24.82 11.41 -13.73
CA ALA A 137 -24.51 10.43 -12.72
C ALA A 137 -24.77 9.00 -13.18
N HIS A 138 -24.05 8.05 -12.59
CA HIS A 138 -24.35 6.64 -12.68
C HIS A 138 -24.55 6.10 -11.27
N LEU A 139 -25.63 5.34 -11.07
CA LEU A 139 -25.96 4.71 -9.79
C LEU A 139 -25.73 3.19 -9.89
N THR A 140 -25.12 2.60 -8.88
CA THR A 140 -25.13 1.15 -8.68
C THR A 140 -25.82 0.83 -7.36
N LEU A 141 -26.94 0.10 -7.45
CA LEU A 141 -27.64 -0.46 -6.30
C LEU A 141 -26.89 -1.70 -5.81
N VAL A 142 -26.50 -1.71 -4.54
CA VAL A 142 -25.81 -2.85 -3.92
C VAL A 142 -26.77 -3.56 -2.97
N VAL A 143 -27.18 -4.77 -3.34
CA VAL A 143 -28.20 -5.53 -2.60
C VAL A 143 -27.58 -6.53 -1.63
N GLY A 144 -28.15 -6.60 -0.41
CA GLY A 144 -27.67 -7.48 0.68
C GLY A 144 -28.33 -8.86 0.71
N GLY A 145 -29.26 -9.16 -0.20
CA GLY A 145 -30.00 -10.42 -0.23
C GLY A 145 -30.68 -10.66 -1.59
N PRO A 146 -31.51 -11.72 -1.69
CA PRO A 146 -32.23 -12.05 -2.92
C PRO A 146 -33.02 -10.85 -3.46
N CYS A 147 -32.88 -10.56 -4.74
CA CYS A 147 -33.46 -9.39 -5.38
C CYS A 147 -34.24 -9.80 -6.64
N ASP A 148 -35.49 -9.36 -6.74
CA ASP A 148 -36.29 -9.44 -7.97
C ASP A 148 -35.74 -8.45 -9.01
N LEU A 149 -35.23 -8.97 -10.13
CA LEU A 149 -34.57 -8.17 -11.15
C LEU A 149 -35.56 -7.32 -11.97
N ASP A 150 -36.79 -7.79 -12.18
CA ASP A 150 -37.79 -7.03 -12.93
C ASP A 150 -38.30 -5.86 -12.11
N ARG A 151 -38.48 -6.08 -10.80
CA ARG A 151 -38.77 -5.00 -9.85
C ARG A 151 -37.63 -4.00 -9.78
N ALA A 152 -36.38 -4.46 -9.70
CA ALA A 152 -35.22 -3.59 -9.70
C ALA A 152 -35.11 -2.76 -11.00
N ARG A 153 -35.40 -3.36 -12.15
CA ARG A 153 -35.42 -2.67 -13.44
C ARG A 153 -36.49 -1.59 -13.51
N ARG A 154 -37.74 -1.90 -13.12
CA ARG A 154 -38.82 -0.89 -13.06
C ARG A 154 -38.47 0.28 -12.14
N PHE A 155 -37.94 -0.01 -10.95
CA PHE A 155 -37.50 1.03 -10.02
C PHE A 155 -36.37 1.88 -10.62
N ALA A 156 -35.42 1.28 -11.32
CA ALA A 156 -34.36 2.00 -12.00
C ALA A 156 -34.88 2.93 -13.12
N GLU A 157 -35.82 2.46 -13.93
CA GLU A 157 -36.46 3.26 -14.99
C GLU A 157 -37.23 4.44 -14.40
N GLU A 158 -37.96 4.24 -13.29
CA GLU A 158 -38.65 5.31 -12.55
C GLU A 158 -37.68 6.36 -12.00
N LEU A 159 -36.50 5.94 -11.54
CA LEU A 159 -35.45 6.86 -11.05
C LEU A 159 -34.86 7.69 -12.19
N VAL A 160 -34.55 7.08 -13.33
CA VAL A 160 -34.02 7.78 -14.51
C VAL A 160 -35.08 8.76 -15.07
N ALA A 161 -36.34 8.36 -15.10
CA ALA A 161 -37.43 9.25 -15.50
C ALA A 161 -37.61 10.45 -14.56
N ALA A 162 -37.43 10.24 -13.24
CA ALA A 162 -37.51 11.31 -12.26
C ALA A 162 -36.25 12.21 -12.24
N ARG A 163 -35.09 11.67 -12.61
CA ARG A 163 -33.78 12.33 -12.60
C ARG A 163 -33.07 12.16 -13.96
N PRO A 164 -33.33 13.01 -14.96
CA PRO A 164 -32.69 12.89 -16.28
C PRO A 164 -31.16 12.97 -16.25
N GLU A 165 -30.57 13.60 -15.22
CA GLU A 165 -29.12 13.60 -15.01
C GLU A 165 -28.57 12.22 -14.63
N LEU A 166 -29.41 11.27 -14.21
CA LEU A 166 -29.02 9.88 -13.95
C LEU A 166 -28.91 9.13 -15.28
N ALA A 167 -27.69 9.02 -15.79
CA ALA A 167 -27.40 8.40 -17.09
C ALA A 167 -27.74 6.92 -17.13
N GLY A 168 -27.52 6.21 -16.04
CA GLY A 168 -27.77 4.78 -15.96
C GLY A 168 -27.74 4.24 -14.55
N VAL A 169 -28.34 3.05 -14.41
CA VAL A 169 -28.46 2.34 -13.15
C VAL A 169 -28.04 0.89 -13.34
N GLY A 170 -27.11 0.45 -12.50
CA GLY A 170 -26.67 -0.93 -12.40
C GLY A 170 -27.02 -1.56 -11.05
N LEU A 171 -26.84 -2.87 -10.96
CA LEU A 171 -27.07 -3.67 -9.75
C LEU A 171 -25.88 -4.58 -9.47
N ARG A 172 -25.48 -4.66 -8.19
CA ARG A 172 -24.45 -5.56 -7.68
C ARG A 172 -24.89 -6.20 -6.38
N GLU A 173 -24.33 -7.36 -6.09
CA GLU A 173 -24.51 -8.02 -4.79
C GLU A 173 -23.47 -7.48 -3.81
N ALA A 174 -23.84 -7.39 -2.52
CA ALA A 174 -22.89 -7.12 -1.46
C ALA A 174 -21.82 -8.23 -1.42
N ALA A 175 -20.59 -7.89 -1.03
CA ALA A 175 -19.53 -8.91 -0.99
C ALA A 175 -19.82 -9.95 0.11
N ALA A 176 -19.55 -11.22 -0.19
CA ALA A 176 -19.80 -12.32 0.73
C ALA A 176 -18.74 -12.42 1.84
N GLY A 177 -19.18 -12.72 3.07
CA GLY A 177 -18.32 -12.97 4.24
C GLY A 177 -17.83 -11.71 4.97
N PRO A 178 -16.99 -11.86 6.01
CA PRO A 178 -16.44 -10.74 6.76
C PRO A 178 -15.33 -10.05 5.96
N THR A 179 -15.73 -9.21 5.01
CA THR A 179 -14.83 -8.44 4.15
C THR A 179 -15.10 -6.95 4.28
N PRO A 180 -14.08 -6.08 4.31
CA PRO A 180 -14.26 -4.64 4.25
C PRO A 180 -14.76 -4.16 2.88
N ARG A 181 -14.78 -5.04 1.86
CA ARG A 181 -15.35 -4.70 0.55
C ARG A 181 -16.87 -4.69 0.65
N VAL A 182 -17.46 -3.53 0.43
CA VAL A 182 -18.92 -3.36 0.40
C VAL A 182 -19.55 -3.99 -0.85
N VAL A 183 -18.85 -3.99 -1.98
CA VAL A 183 -19.41 -4.33 -3.30
C VAL A 183 -18.73 -5.58 -3.88
N GLY A 184 -19.53 -6.58 -4.25
CA GLY A 184 -19.11 -7.84 -4.88
C GLY A 184 -19.57 -7.98 -6.34
N GLY A 185 -19.12 -9.06 -6.99
CA GLY A 185 -19.63 -9.50 -8.31
C GLY A 185 -19.35 -8.57 -9.49
N ALA A 186 -19.89 -8.88 -10.66
CA ALA A 186 -19.94 -7.98 -11.80
C ALA A 186 -21.21 -7.10 -11.73
N THR A 187 -21.18 -5.93 -12.36
CA THR A 187 -22.36 -5.07 -12.49
C THR A 187 -23.34 -5.68 -13.49
N ARG A 188 -24.61 -5.82 -13.08
CA ARG A 188 -25.73 -6.12 -13.98
C ARG A 188 -26.38 -4.79 -14.37
N ASP A 189 -26.44 -4.48 -15.65
CA ASP A 189 -27.08 -3.25 -16.13
C ASP A 189 -28.61 -3.37 -16.00
N LEU A 190 -29.26 -2.41 -15.36
CA LEU A 190 -30.71 -2.37 -15.24
C LEU A 190 -31.33 -1.53 -16.36
N CYS A 191 -30.88 -0.27 -16.52
CA CYS A 191 -31.30 0.65 -17.57
C CYS A 191 -30.27 1.76 -17.80
N GLY A 192 -30.41 2.46 -18.94
CA GLY A 192 -29.57 3.61 -19.30
C GLY A 192 -28.16 3.26 -19.76
N GLU A 193 -27.26 4.22 -19.63
CA GLU A 193 -25.85 4.11 -20.03
C GLU A 193 -25.05 3.24 -19.07
N ARG A 194 -24.14 2.43 -19.63
CA ARG A 194 -23.32 1.48 -18.87
C ARG A 194 -22.07 2.10 -18.27
N HIS A 195 -21.71 3.31 -18.68
CA HIS A 195 -20.48 3.98 -18.27
C HIS A 195 -20.65 5.48 -18.40
N LEU A 196 -19.83 6.23 -17.66
CA LEU A 196 -19.70 7.67 -17.85
C LEU A 196 -18.41 7.98 -18.63
N ILE A 197 -18.37 9.15 -19.24
CA ILE A 197 -17.16 9.76 -19.76
C ILE A 197 -16.76 10.90 -18.83
N GLU A 198 -15.50 10.96 -18.41
CA GLU A 198 -14.95 12.07 -17.63
C GLU A 198 -13.73 12.66 -18.36
N THR A 199 -13.37 13.89 -18.01
CA THR A 199 -12.15 14.54 -18.53
C THR A 199 -11.13 14.73 -17.42
N LEU A 200 -9.86 14.46 -17.75
CA LEU A 200 -8.71 14.68 -16.88
C LEU A 200 -7.50 15.07 -17.73
N ALA A 201 -6.85 16.18 -17.41
CA ALA A 201 -5.67 16.69 -18.12
C ALA A 201 -5.86 16.74 -19.65
N GLY A 202 -7.06 17.16 -20.10
CA GLY A 202 -7.42 17.26 -21.52
C GLY A 202 -7.80 15.93 -22.21
N ALA A 203 -7.57 14.78 -21.56
CA ALA A 203 -7.94 13.46 -22.09
C ALA A 203 -9.34 13.02 -21.60
N ARG A 204 -9.98 12.11 -22.34
CA ARG A 204 -11.33 11.59 -22.09
C ARG A 204 -11.26 10.13 -21.64
N PHE A 205 -11.91 9.84 -20.52
CA PHE A 205 -11.84 8.54 -19.85
C PHE A 205 -13.21 7.86 -19.80
N ARG A 206 -13.27 6.60 -20.23
CA ARG A 206 -14.42 5.74 -20.01
C ARG A 206 -14.38 5.20 -18.58
N LEU A 207 -15.45 5.42 -17.83
CA LEU A 207 -15.56 5.04 -16.44
C LEU A 207 -16.69 4.02 -16.26
N SER A 208 -16.33 2.73 -16.21
CA SER A 208 -17.29 1.67 -15.92
C SER A 208 -17.67 1.64 -14.42
N PRO A 209 -18.86 1.12 -14.06
CA PRO A 209 -19.30 1.01 -12.68
C PRO A 209 -18.33 0.17 -11.85
N GLY A 210 -17.91 0.72 -10.71
CA GLY A 210 -16.92 0.09 -9.83
C GLY A 210 -15.47 0.36 -10.18
N ALA A 211 -15.13 0.84 -11.39
CA ALA A 211 -13.77 1.20 -11.79
C ALA A 211 -13.15 2.20 -10.81
N PHE A 212 -11.84 2.15 -10.59
CA PHE A 212 -11.17 3.17 -9.79
C PHE A 212 -10.92 4.42 -10.65
N PHE A 213 -11.19 5.59 -10.09
CA PHE A 213 -10.84 6.90 -10.63
C PHE A 213 -10.76 7.86 -9.45
N GLN A 214 -9.94 8.90 -9.58
CA GLN A 214 -9.74 9.86 -8.51
C GLN A 214 -11.07 10.54 -8.15
N ALA A 215 -11.35 10.64 -6.85
CA ALA A 215 -12.63 11.15 -6.35
C ALA A 215 -12.79 12.66 -6.60
N ASP A 216 -11.67 13.37 -6.79
CA ASP A 216 -11.60 14.73 -7.29
C ASP A 216 -10.75 14.76 -8.58
N PRO A 217 -11.38 14.69 -9.77
CA PRO A 217 -10.66 14.81 -11.03
C PRO A 217 -9.88 16.12 -11.18
N ALA A 218 -10.36 17.22 -10.58
CA ALA A 218 -9.72 18.53 -10.70
C ALA A 218 -8.45 18.63 -9.84
N ALA A 219 -8.45 18.04 -8.64
CA ALA A 219 -7.22 17.89 -7.85
C ALA A 219 -6.26 16.88 -8.49
N ALA A 220 -6.78 15.76 -9.03
CA ALA A 220 -5.97 14.79 -9.76
C ALA A 220 -5.23 15.40 -10.95
N GLU A 221 -5.83 16.35 -11.67
CA GLU A 221 -5.14 17.03 -12.79
C GLU A 221 -3.82 17.69 -12.36
N ARG A 222 -3.76 18.22 -11.14
CA ARG A 222 -2.54 18.82 -10.58
C ARG A 222 -1.45 17.78 -10.34
N LEU A 223 -1.83 16.60 -9.84
CA LEU A 223 -0.92 15.45 -9.71
C LEU A 223 -0.39 14.99 -11.07
N HIS A 224 -1.27 14.92 -12.08
CA HIS A 224 -0.90 14.53 -13.43
C HIS A 224 0.06 15.54 -14.08
N ARG A 225 -0.15 16.83 -13.85
CA ARG A 225 0.76 17.88 -14.31
C ARG A 225 2.14 17.75 -13.65
N LEU A 226 2.19 17.53 -12.33
CA LEU A 226 3.45 17.28 -11.64
C LEU A 226 4.18 16.05 -12.18
N GLY A 227 3.45 14.94 -12.40
CA GLY A 227 3.99 13.72 -13.01
C GLY A 227 4.53 13.97 -14.42
N ARG A 228 3.81 14.74 -15.24
CA ARG A 228 4.24 15.16 -16.57
C ARG A 228 5.55 15.95 -16.50
N ASP A 229 5.61 16.98 -15.66
CA ASP A 229 6.77 17.86 -15.54
C ASP A 229 8.01 17.06 -15.11
N TRP A 230 7.85 16.17 -14.13
CA TRP A 230 8.94 15.33 -13.66
C TRP A 230 9.38 14.28 -14.68
N LEU A 231 8.45 13.58 -15.34
CA LEU A 231 8.83 12.51 -16.27
C LEU A 231 9.31 13.03 -17.63
N GLY A 232 8.81 14.19 -18.04
CA GLY A 232 9.13 14.90 -19.28
C GLY A 232 10.29 15.90 -19.19
N GLU A 233 11.00 15.95 -18.06
CA GLU A 233 12.13 16.86 -17.83
C GLU A 233 13.11 16.93 -19.02
N PRO A 234 13.21 18.09 -19.69
CA PRO A 234 14.03 18.26 -20.89
C PRO A 234 15.49 17.87 -20.69
N ALA A 235 16.06 18.11 -19.50
CA ALA A 235 17.45 17.77 -19.20
C ALA A 235 17.76 16.26 -19.29
N LEU A 236 16.74 15.40 -19.20
CA LEU A 236 16.90 13.94 -19.35
C LEU A 236 16.63 13.44 -20.79
N GLY A 237 16.30 14.34 -21.71
CA GLY A 237 15.86 14.01 -23.06
C GLY A 237 14.47 13.37 -23.10
N ARG A 238 13.95 13.20 -24.33
CA ARG A 238 12.64 12.59 -24.56
C ARG A 238 12.65 11.12 -24.13
N PRO A 239 11.70 10.68 -23.28
CA PRO A 239 11.56 9.28 -22.93
C PRO A 239 11.35 8.40 -24.17
N ARG A 240 11.94 7.20 -24.20
CA ARG A 240 11.74 6.23 -25.28
C ARG A 240 10.58 5.31 -24.98
N HIS A 241 10.45 4.94 -23.71
CA HIS A 241 9.40 4.08 -23.20
C HIS A 241 8.99 4.52 -21.79
N LEU A 242 7.74 4.96 -21.67
CA LEU A 242 7.11 5.28 -20.38
C LEU A 242 6.11 4.18 -20.03
N CYS A 243 6.18 3.69 -18.80
CA CYS A 243 5.28 2.66 -18.29
C CYS A 243 4.46 3.18 -17.12
N ASP A 244 3.14 3.02 -17.18
CA ASP A 244 2.20 3.26 -16.10
C ASP A 244 1.88 1.93 -15.43
N LEU A 245 2.34 1.74 -14.19
CA LEU A 245 2.12 0.50 -13.44
C LEU A 245 0.97 0.69 -12.46
N TYR A 246 0.13 -0.35 -12.36
CA TYR A 246 -1.15 -0.27 -11.65
C TYR A 246 -2.09 0.73 -12.33
N ALA A 247 -2.08 0.73 -13.68
CA ALA A 247 -2.64 1.80 -14.50
C ALA A 247 -4.14 2.04 -14.30
N GLY A 248 -4.89 1.07 -13.76
CA GLY A 248 -6.34 1.18 -13.62
C GLY A 248 -6.99 1.44 -14.97
N VAL A 249 -7.69 2.57 -15.10
CA VAL A 249 -8.31 3.01 -16.36
C VAL A 249 -7.33 3.77 -17.28
N GLY A 250 -6.03 3.69 -17.03
CA GLY A 250 -4.98 4.30 -17.84
C GLY A 250 -4.86 5.81 -17.66
N ALA A 251 -5.19 6.35 -16.48
CA ALA A 251 -5.23 7.80 -16.27
C ALA A 251 -3.88 8.46 -16.64
N PHE A 252 -2.76 7.96 -16.10
CA PHE A 252 -1.44 8.51 -16.42
C PHE A 252 -0.99 8.12 -17.82
N ALA A 253 -1.11 6.84 -18.20
CA ALA A 253 -0.73 6.40 -19.55
C ALA A 253 -1.37 7.22 -20.68
N VAL A 254 -2.69 7.47 -20.61
CA VAL A 254 -3.41 8.23 -21.63
C VAL A 254 -3.09 9.72 -21.54
N SER A 255 -3.08 10.30 -20.34
CA SER A 255 -2.79 11.74 -20.17
C SER A 255 -1.34 12.13 -20.45
N LEU A 256 -0.41 11.16 -20.52
CA LEU A 256 1.01 11.36 -20.82
C LEU A 256 1.40 10.78 -22.20
N ALA A 257 0.43 10.45 -23.05
CA ALA A 257 0.65 9.65 -24.25
C ALA A 257 1.58 10.31 -25.29
N ASP A 258 1.70 11.63 -25.25
CA ASP A 258 2.55 12.44 -26.12
C ASP A 258 4.03 12.48 -25.68
N LEU A 259 4.32 12.16 -24.41
CA LEU A 259 5.68 12.29 -23.85
C LEU A 259 6.67 11.30 -24.46
N ALA A 260 6.25 10.10 -24.83
CA ALA A 260 7.11 9.05 -25.36
C ALA A 260 6.51 8.39 -26.60
N PRO A 261 7.33 7.86 -27.53
CA PRO A 261 6.82 7.13 -28.68
C PRO A 261 6.22 5.76 -28.31
N ARG A 262 6.64 5.17 -27.18
CA ARG A 262 6.06 3.95 -26.63
C ARG A 262 5.53 4.23 -25.22
N ILE A 263 4.24 3.99 -25.02
CA ILE A 263 3.56 4.12 -23.73
C ILE A 263 2.88 2.80 -23.42
N THR A 264 3.14 2.24 -22.24
CA THR A 264 2.51 0.99 -21.80
C THR A 264 1.72 1.21 -20.52
N ALA A 265 0.47 0.77 -20.48
CA ALA A 265 -0.37 0.71 -19.30
C ALA A 265 -0.45 -0.74 -18.80
N VAL A 266 0.05 -1.03 -17.60
CA VAL A 266 0.07 -2.37 -17.01
C VAL A 266 -1.01 -2.47 -15.93
N GLU A 267 -2.04 -3.26 -16.20
CA GLU A 267 -3.18 -3.45 -15.31
C GLU A 267 -3.60 -4.92 -15.25
N GLN A 268 -3.80 -5.48 -14.05
CA GLN A 268 -4.13 -6.90 -13.89
C GLN A 268 -5.64 -7.19 -13.96
N VAL A 269 -6.48 -6.20 -13.61
CA VAL A 269 -7.93 -6.29 -13.58
C VAL A 269 -8.47 -6.08 -14.98
N ALA A 270 -9.09 -7.12 -15.55
CA ALA A 270 -9.59 -7.13 -16.93
C ALA A 270 -10.49 -5.92 -17.26
N ALA A 271 -11.51 -5.65 -16.42
CA ALA A 271 -12.43 -4.54 -16.63
C ALA A 271 -11.74 -3.16 -16.63
N ALA A 272 -10.70 -2.99 -15.82
CA ALA A 272 -9.93 -1.74 -15.79
C ALA A 272 -9.03 -1.60 -17.03
N ALA A 273 -8.39 -2.69 -17.47
CA ALA A 273 -7.63 -2.71 -18.72
C ALA A 273 -8.51 -2.44 -19.95
N GLU A 274 -9.74 -2.95 -19.97
CA GLU A 274 -10.73 -2.63 -21.02
C GLU A 274 -11.15 -1.15 -20.98
N ASP A 275 -11.33 -0.57 -19.80
CA ASP A 275 -11.57 0.88 -19.64
C ASP A 275 -10.35 1.69 -20.10
N ALA A 276 -9.12 1.24 -19.83
CA ALA A 276 -7.89 1.88 -20.28
C ALA A 276 -7.76 1.90 -21.81
N ALA A 277 -8.01 0.77 -22.48
CA ALA A 277 -7.96 0.69 -23.93
C ALA A 277 -9.03 1.57 -24.58
N ALA A 278 -10.25 1.58 -24.02
CA ALA A 278 -11.31 2.45 -24.49
C ALA A 278 -11.00 3.94 -24.26
N SER A 279 -10.40 4.29 -23.11
CA SER A 279 -10.01 5.66 -22.79
C SER A 279 -8.90 6.17 -23.71
N ALA A 280 -7.94 5.30 -24.05
CA ALA A 280 -6.91 5.61 -25.04
C ALA A 280 -7.53 5.92 -26.41
N ALA A 281 -8.44 5.06 -26.89
CA ALA A 281 -9.15 5.26 -28.15
C ALA A 281 -10.00 6.56 -28.15
N LEU A 282 -10.75 6.82 -27.08
CA LEU A 282 -11.57 8.03 -26.92
C LEU A 282 -10.75 9.32 -26.90
N SER A 283 -9.50 9.24 -26.45
CA SER A 283 -8.58 10.37 -26.37
C SER A 283 -7.67 10.49 -27.60
N GLY A 284 -7.78 9.59 -28.58
CA GLY A 284 -6.86 9.54 -29.72
C GLY A 284 -5.41 9.24 -29.32
N ALA A 285 -5.20 8.59 -28.18
CA ALA A 285 -3.89 8.31 -27.61
C ALA A 285 -3.42 6.90 -28.00
N THR A 286 -2.17 6.79 -28.45
CA THR A 286 -1.53 5.50 -28.73
C THR A 286 -0.92 4.92 -27.46
N VAL A 287 -1.65 4.04 -26.78
CA VAL A 287 -1.23 3.36 -25.55
C VAL A 287 -1.32 1.84 -25.70
N GLU A 288 -0.24 1.13 -25.40
CA GLU A 288 -0.21 -0.33 -25.31
C GLU A 288 -0.77 -0.76 -23.94
N VAL A 289 -1.94 -1.41 -23.92
CA VAL A 289 -2.52 -1.92 -22.67
C VAL A 289 -2.14 -3.38 -22.47
N VAL A 290 -1.40 -3.67 -21.40
CA VAL A 290 -0.93 -5.02 -21.06
C VAL A 290 -1.69 -5.53 -19.84
N ARG A 291 -2.50 -6.57 -20.04
CA ARG A 291 -3.21 -7.24 -18.95
C ARG A 291 -2.27 -8.14 -18.15
N SER A 292 -1.64 -7.61 -17.12
CA SER A 292 -0.64 -8.34 -16.34
C SER A 292 -0.50 -7.79 -14.93
N ALA A 293 -0.06 -8.64 -14.00
CA ALA A 293 0.61 -8.14 -12.81
C ALA A 293 1.97 -7.52 -13.21
N VAL A 294 2.49 -6.62 -12.36
CA VAL A 294 3.72 -5.86 -12.64
C VAL A 294 4.94 -6.79 -12.70
N GLU A 295 5.01 -7.79 -11.82
CA GLU A 295 6.13 -8.72 -11.72
C GLU A 295 6.38 -9.51 -13.02
N PRO A 296 5.38 -10.24 -13.59
CA PRO A 296 5.56 -10.95 -14.86
C PRO A 296 5.72 -10.02 -16.06
N TYR A 297 5.30 -8.75 -15.98
CA TYR A 297 5.56 -7.77 -17.05
C TYR A 297 7.05 -7.43 -17.11
N PHE A 298 7.65 -7.03 -15.99
CA PHE A 298 9.09 -6.70 -15.96
C PHE A 298 9.99 -7.90 -16.25
N ALA A 299 9.54 -9.13 -15.98
CA ALA A 299 10.28 -10.32 -16.36
C ALA A 299 10.40 -10.47 -17.88
N ARG A 300 9.39 -10.05 -18.65
CA ARG A 300 9.37 -10.09 -20.13
C ARG A 300 10.15 -8.93 -20.74
N GLU A 301 10.00 -7.71 -20.22
CA GLU A 301 10.63 -6.50 -20.75
C GLU A 301 12.09 -6.30 -20.30
N ARG A 302 12.81 -7.37 -19.90
CA ARG A 302 14.19 -7.25 -19.42
C ARG A 302 15.17 -6.73 -20.47
N GLU A 303 14.93 -7.03 -21.75
CA GLU A 303 15.82 -6.65 -22.85
C GLU A 303 15.59 -5.20 -23.31
N ALA A 304 14.37 -4.68 -23.15
CA ALA A 304 13.99 -3.32 -23.51
C ALA A 304 13.20 -2.65 -22.38
N PRO A 305 13.83 -2.41 -21.22
CA PRO A 305 13.13 -1.90 -20.05
C PRO A 305 12.68 -0.44 -20.23
N PRO A 306 11.58 -0.03 -19.56
CA PRO A 306 11.14 1.36 -19.58
C PRO A 306 12.15 2.29 -18.91
N ASP A 307 12.32 3.49 -19.48
CA ASP A 307 13.22 4.51 -18.94
C ASP A 307 12.50 5.53 -18.05
N ARG A 308 11.17 5.61 -18.13
CA ARG A 308 10.30 6.35 -17.22
C ARG A 308 9.19 5.46 -16.69
N VAL A 309 8.85 5.61 -15.41
CA VAL A 309 7.79 4.82 -14.77
C VAL A 309 6.88 5.72 -13.95
N VAL A 310 5.57 5.50 -14.01
CA VAL A 310 4.60 5.95 -13.02
C VAL A 310 4.21 4.76 -12.14
N LEU A 311 4.15 4.96 -10.83
CA LEU A 311 3.62 3.99 -9.87
C LEU A 311 2.43 4.61 -9.14
N ASP A 312 1.26 3.98 -9.20
CA ASP A 312 0.09 4.32 -8.36
C ASP A 312 -0.46 3.05 -7.67
N PRO A 313 0.32 2.45 -6.74
CA PRO A 313 -0.07 1.20 -6.09
C PRO A 313 -1.23 1.39 -5.09
N PRO A 314 -1.91 0.29 -4.71
CA PRO A 314 -2.90 0.33 -3.62
C PRO A 314 -2.25 0.68 -2.27
N ARG A 315 -3.07 1.05 -1.26
CA ARG A 315 -2.65 1.46 0.12
C ARG A 315 -1.53 0.64 0.77
N ARG A 316 -1.43 -0.66 0.47
CA ARG A 316 -0.35 -1.55 0.99
C ARG A 316 1.06 -1.23 0.44
N GLY A 317 1.16 -0.37 -0.58
CA GLY A 317 2.39 -0.04 -1.30
C GLY A 317 2.86 -1.15 -2.25
N LEU A 318 4.14 -1.13 -2.57
CA LEU A 318 4.80 -2.07 -3.47
C LEU A 318 5.06 -3.43 -2.82
N SER A 319 4.96 -4.50 -3.62
CA SER A 319 5.44 -5.82 -3.19
C SER A 319 6.97 -5.86 -3.21
N ALA A 320 7.59 -6.69 -2.37
CA ALA A 320 9.04 -6.88 -2.41
C ALA A 320 9.53 -7.38 -3.79
N ALA A 321 8.67 -8.08 -4.52
CA ALA A 321 8.98 -8.52 -5.88
C ALA A 321 8.99 -7.35 -6.87
N VAL A 322 8.02 -6.42 -6.79
CA VAL A 322 8.00 -5.19 -7.61
C VAL A 322 9.21 -4.30 -7.31
N VAL A 323 9.53 -4.09 -6.03
CA VAL A 323 10.71 -3.28 -5.63
C VAL A 323 11.99 -3.86 -6.22
N ARG A 324 12.19 -5.19 -6.16
CA ARG A 324 13.34 -5.84 -6.80
C ARG A 324 13.31 -5.75 -8.32
N ALA A 325 12.15 -5.87 -8.96
CA ALA A 325 12.02 -5.72 -10.39
C ALA A 325 12.40 -4.31 -10.86
N LEU A 326 11.96 -3.26 -10.14
CA LEU A 326 12.39 -1.88 -10.37
C LEU A 326 13.90 -1.71 -10.16
N GLY A 327 14.47 -2.33 -9.13
CA GLY A 327 15.91 -2.33 -8.88
C GLY A 327 16.74 -3.08 -9.93
N ALA A 328 16.15 -4.03 -10.65
CA ALA A 328 16.80 -4.72 -11.77
C ALA A 328 16.70 -3.90 -13.07
N VAL A 329 15.54 -3.31 -13.34
CA VAL A 329 15.27 -2.48 -14.53
C VAL A 329 15.97 -1.12 -14.44
N ARG A 330 16.05 -0.53 -13.25
CA ARG A 330 16.67 0.76 -12.94
C ARG A 330 16.25 1.87 -13.93
N PRO A 331 14.94 2.19 -13.98
CA PRO A 331 14.46 3.29 -14.83
C PRO A 331 15.18 4.58 -14.41
N ALA A 332 15.39 5.49 -15.37
CA ALA A 332 16.13 6.71 -15.09
C ALA A 332 15.37 7.60 -14.09
N ARG A 333 14.03 7.62 -14.19
CA ARG A 333 13.16 8.39 -13.31
C ARG A 333 11.81 7.69 -13.09
N ILE A 334 11.28 7.81 -11.88
CA ILE A 334 9.98 7.29 -11.46
C ILE A 334 9.18 8.42 -10.79
N ALA A 335 7.90 8.54 -11.12
CA ALA A 335 6.93 9.28 -10.32
C ALA A 335 6.10 8.27 -9.52
N TYR A 336 6.26 8.25 -8.20
CA TYR A 336 5.50 7.35 -7.31
C TYR A 336 4.40 8.16 -6.63
N VAL A 337 3.14 7.90 -6.97
CA VAL A 337 1.93 8.37 -6.30
C VAL A 337 1.52 7.41 -5.17
N SER A 338 1.29 7.91 -3.97
CA SER A 338 0.85 7.10 -2.82
C SER A 338 -0.21 7.80 -1.99
N CYS A 339 -1.21 7.03 -1.59
CA CYS A 339 -2.28 7.42 -0.66
C CYS A 339 -1.99 7.09 0.81
N ASP A 340 -0.86 6.43 1.11
CA ASP A 340 -0.41 6.15 2.49
C ASP A 340 1.06 6.59 2.64
N PRO A 341 1.34 7.65 3.45
CA PRO A 341 2.69 8.15 3.65
C PRO A 341 3.66 7.14 4.25
N ASP A 342 3.20 6.21 5.09
CA ASP A 342 4.09 5.25 5.76
C ASP A 342 4.53 4.14 4.80
N THR A 343 3.64 3.66 3.93
CA THR A 343 4.02 2.68 2.90
C THR A 343 4.89 3.32 1.83
N LEU A 344 4.66 4.60 1.50
CA LEU A 344 5.57 5.39 0.66
C LEU A 344 6.97 5.41 1.28
N ALA A 345 7.11 5.87 2.54
CA ALA A 345 8.40 5.96 3.21
C ALA A 345 9.13 4.61 3.28
N ARG A 346 8.41 3.52 3.62
CA ARG A 346 8.95 2.16 3.59
C ARG A 346 9.50 1.77 2.21
N ASP A 347 8.76 2.06 1.15
CA ASP A 347 9.12 1.65 -0.19
C ASP A 347 10.31 2.47 -0.72
N LEU A 348 10.38 3.77 -0.41
CA LEU A 348 11.52 4.62 -0.74
C LEU A 348 12.82 4.12 -0.10
N ASP A 349 12.78 3.67 1.16
CA ASP A 349 13.94 3.08 1.85
C ASP A 349 14.45 1.82 1.14
N ALA A 350 13.52 0.94 0.77
CA ALA A 350 13.84 -0.29 0.06
C ALA A 350 14.40 -0.03 -1.36
N LEU A 351 13.85 0.95 -2.08
CA LEU A 351 14.32 1.36 -3.40
C LEU A 351 15.72 2.00 -3.34
N MET A 352 16.03 2.78 -2.29
CA MET A 352 17.34 3.38 -2.09
C MET A 352 18.45 2.32 -2.02
N SER A 353 18.19 1.20 -1.34
CA SER A 353 19.11 0.06 -1.25
C SER A 353 19.39 -0.61 -2.61
N LEU A 354 18.59 -0.32 -3.63
CA LEU A 354 18.71 -0.80 -5.00
C LEU A 354 19.21 0.29 -5.97
N GLY A 355 19.64 1.44 -5.45
CA GLY A 355 20.18 2.54 -6.25
C GLY A 355 19.11 3.41 -6.93
N LEU A 356 17.87 3.38 -6.44
CA LEU A 356 16.78 4.26 -6.85
C LEU A 356 16.47 5.21 -5.68
N VAL A 357 16.84 6.47 -5.81
CA VAL A 357 16.88 7.43 -4.70
C VAL A 357 15.80 8.49 -4.87
N ALA A 358 15.00 8.69 -3.83
CA ALA A 358 14.03 9.78 -3.78
C ALA A 358 14.74 11.13 -3.75
N ARG A 359 14.24 12.10 -4.52
CA ARG A 359 14.79 13.46 -4.63
C ARG A 359 13.88 14.53 -4.04
N ALA A 360 12.58 14.33 -4.13
CA ALA A 360 11.59 15.24 -3.61
C ALA A 360 10.28 14.49 -3.36
N VAL A 361 9.50 14.98 -2.41
CA VAL A 361 8.11 14.53 -2.18
C VAL A 361 7.19 15.74 -2.16
N VAL A 362 6.08 15.65 -2.87
CA VAL A 362 5.05 16.68 -2.92
C VAL A 362 3.75 16.08 -2.41
N PRO A 363 3.27 16.46 -1.21
CA PRO A 363 1.93 16.13 -0.75
C PRO A 363 0.88 16.82 -1.64
N ALA A 364 -0.30 16.23 -1.77
CA ALA A 364 -1.42 16.80 -2.49
C ALA A 364 -2.74 16.50 -1.80
N ASP A 365 -3.58 17.52 -1.70
CA ASP A 365 -4.90 17.40 -1.13
C ASP A 365 -5.92 17.00 -2.20
N LEU A 366 -6.23 15.71 -2.27
CA LEU A 366 -7.33 15.15 -3.07
C LEU A 366 -8.61 14.93 -2.24
N PHE A 367 -8.53 15.14 -0.94
CA PHE A 367 -9.60 14.85 0.02
C PHE A 367 -9.66 15.96 1.07
N ALA A 368 -10.01 17.17 0.65
CA ALA A 368 -10.13 18.30 1.56
C ALA A 368 -11.10 18.00 2.71
N GLN A 369 -10.87 18.60 3.88
CA GLN A 369 -11.60 18.34 5.13
C GLN A 369 -11.33 16.97 5.79
N THR A 370 -10.60 16.05 5.15
CA THR A 370 -10.16 14.78 5.75
C THR A 370 -8.68 14.82 6.11
N ASP A 371 -8.23 13.88 6.93
CA ASP A 371 -6.82 13.68 7.25
C ASP A 371 -6.06 12.93 6.15
N GLU A 372 -6.76 12.40 5.15
CA GLU A 372 -6.17 11.68 4.01
C GLU A 372 -5.33 12.63 3.14
N VAL A 373 -4.17 12.13 2.71
CA VAL A 373 -3.19 12.87 1.92
C VAL A 373 -2.63 11.95 0.85
N GLU A 374 -2.62 12.44 -0.38
CA GLU A 374 -1.86 11.83 -1.47
C GLU A 374 -0.47 12.44 -1.49
N ALA A 375 0.54 11.71 -1.95
CA ALA A 375 1.89 12.23 -2.10
C ALA A 375 2.54 11.68 -3.37
N VAL A 376 3.29 12.52 -4.07
CA VAL A 376 4.11 12.09 -5.21
C VAL A 376 5.57 12.21 -4.85
N ALA A 377 6.31 11.11 -4.95
CA ALA A 377 7.76 11.08 -4.81
C ALA A 377 8.43 11.03 -6.19
N LEU A 378 9.39 11.94 -6.40
CA LEU A 378 10.33 11.88 -7.51
C LEU A 378 11.47 10.95 -7.13
N ILE A 379 11.67 9.89 -7.88
CA ILE A 379 12.76 8.93 -7.66
C ILE A 379 13.65 8.90 -8.89
N GLU A 380 14.95 8.91 -8.67
CA GLU A 380 15.94 8.88 -9.74
C GLU A 380 16.94 7.74 -9.55
N ARG A 381 17.43 7.23 -10.66
CA ARG A 381 18.57 6.31 -10.62
C ARG A 381 19.82 7.02 -10.12
N SER A 382 20.37 6.52 -9.02
CA SER A 382 21.67 6.95 -8.51
C SER A 382 22.81 6.28 -9.30
N ARG A 383 23.85 7.06 -9.60
CA ARG A 383 25.15 6.54 -10.07
C ARG A 383 26.02 6.02 -8.93
N ALA A 384 25.84 6.57 -7.72
CA ALA A 384 26.55 6.10 -6.54
C ALA A 384 25.97 4.76 -6.08
N ALA A 385 26.86 3.82 -5.74
CA ALA A 385 26.47 2.58 -5.09
C ALA A 385 25.91 2.88 -3.70
N TRP A 386 24.85 2.16 -3.32
CA TRP A 386 24.36 2.16 -1.95
C TRP A 386 25.43 1.55 -1.03
N ARG A 387 25.61 2.13 0.16
CA ARG A 387 26.57 1.65 1.16
C ARG A 387 25.81 1.11 2.38
N PRO A 388 26.10 -0.11 2.85
CA PRO A 388 25.50 -0.63 4.07
C PRO A 388 26.07 0.05 5.30
N GLU A 389 25.31 0.06 6.39
CA GLU A 389 25.82 0.40 7.71
C GLU A 389 26.84 -0.67 8.15
N ILE A 390 28.03 -0.22 8.54
CA ILE A 390 29.08 -1.09 9.11
C ILE A 390 29.11 -0.89 10.61
N THR A 391 28.75 -1.95 11.33
CA THR A 391 28.56 -1.94 12.79
C THR A 391 29.80 -2.40 13.55
N TRP A 392 30.72 -3.07 12.87
CA TRP A 392 31.98 -3.54 13.43
C TRP A 392 33.02 -3.78 12.34
N ARG A 393 34.29 -3.52 12.67
CA ARG A 393 35.46 -3.78 11.83
C ARG A 393 36.53 -4.48 12.67
N GLY A 394 37.14 -5.52 12.10
CA GLY A 394 38.35 -6.19 12.59
C GLY A 394 39.39 -6.32 11.48
N ALA A 395 40.52 -6.98 11.74
CA ALA A 395 41.67 -6.99 10.83
C ALA A 395 41.37 -7.48 9.37
N GLU A 396 40.53 -8.50 9.21
CA GLU A 396 40.11 -9.02 7.89
C GLU A 396 38.60 -9.34 7.84
N ALA A 397 37.80 -8.63 8.63
CA ALA A 397 36.37 -8.88 8.74
C ALA A 397 35.58 -7.62 9.08
N VAL A 398 34.34 -7.57 8.60
CA VAL A 398 33.38 -6.49 8.88
C VAL A 398 32.00 -7.08 9.17
N ALA A 399 31.22 -6.38 9.98
CA ALA A 399 29.80 -6.67 10.17
C ALA A 399 28.95 -5.59 9.50
N ALA A 400 28.23 -5.97 8.45
CA ALA A 400 27.38 -5.07 7.68
C ALA A 400 25.89 -5.37 7.93
N VAL A 401 25.07 -4.33 8.07
CA VAL A 401 23.61 -4.50 8.27
C VAL A 401 22.94 -4.79 6.93
N LYS A 402 22.29 -5.95 6.84
CA LYS A 402 21.53 -6.34 5.65
C LYS A 402 20.11 -5.77 5.71
N PRO A 403 19.69 -4.95 4.74
CA PRO A 403 18.27 -4.64 4.57
C PRO A 403 17.52 -5.88 4.12
N ALA A 404 16.21 -5.94 4.38
CA ALA A 404 15.42 -7.13 4.06
C ALA A 404 15.30 -7.37 2.55
N ILE A 405 15.35 -6.31 1.73
CA ILE A 405 15.15 -6.37 0.29
C ILE A 405 16.32 -7.02 -0.47
N LEU A 406 17.55 -6.85 0.04
CA LEU A 406 18.76 -7.37 -0.60
C LEU A 406 19.03 -8.83 -0.23
N PRO A 407 19.49 -9.66 -1.19
CA PRO A 407 20.13 -10.92 -0.85
C PRO A 407 21.51 -10.67 -0.21
N THR A 408 22.01 -11.64 0.56
CA THR A 408 23.35 -11.54 1.16
C THR A 408 24.46 -11.56 0.09
N HIS A 409 24.31 -12.40 -0.93
CA HIS A 409 25.21 -12.53 -2.08
C HIS A 409 24.40 -12.44 -3.38
N PRO A 410 25.00 -12.07 -4.52
CA PRO A 410 24.29 -11.98 -5.79
C PRO A 410 23.66 -13.33 -6.17
N GLN A 411 22.43 -13.32 -6.71
CA GLN A 411 21.80 -14.55 -7.21
C GLN A 411 22.05 -14.72 -8.72
N ALA A 412 22.30 -13.63 -9.43
CA ALA A 412 22.87 -13.59 -10.77
C ALA A 412 23.95 -12.50 -10.88
N ALA A 413 24.76 -12.55 -11.94
CA ALA A 413 25.79 -11.55 -12.20
C ALA A 413 25.17 -10.15 -12.34
N GLY A 414 25.76 -9.15 -11.66
CA GLY A 414 25.29 -7.76 -11.68
C GLY A 414 24.08 -7.46 -10.80
N GLU A 415 23.51 -8.44 -10.11
CA GLU A 415 22.41 -8.19 -9.18
C GLU A 415 22.88 -7.51 -7.88
N PRO A 416 22.15 -6.50 -7.38
CA PRO A 416 22.43 -5.89 -6.09
C PRO A 416 22.44 -6.91 -4.95
N SER A 417 23.44 -6.82 -4.08
CA SER A 417 23.54 -7.64 -2.87
C SER A 417 24.31 -6.91 -1.78
N LEU A 418 24.16 -7.35 -0.53
CA LEU A 418 24.96 -6.82 0.57
C LEU A 418 26.46 -6.98 0.32
N LEU A 419 26.88 -8.16 -0.16
CA LEU A 419 28.29 -8.45 -0.41
C LEU A 419 28.89 -7.47 -1.42
N ALA A 420 28.21 -7.23 -2.54
CA ALA A 420 28.69 -6.29 -3.56
C ALA A 420 28.80 -4.86 -2.99
N ALA A 421 27.79 -4.44 -2.23
CA ALA A 421 27.77 -3.11 -1.61
C ALA A 421 28.87 -2.94 -0.54
N ALA A 422 29.10 -3.96 0.29
CA ALA A 422 30.13 -3.94 1.32
C ALA A 422 31.56 -4.00 0.74
N ARG A 423 31.79 -4.81 -0.30
CA ARG A 423 33.09 -4.83 -1.01
C ARG A 423 33.45 -3.47 -1.57
N ALA A 424 32.48 -2.81 -2.22
CA ALA A 424 32.66 -1.46 -2.74
C ALA A 424 32.83 -0.41 -1.62
N ALA A 425 32.13 -0.56 -0.50
CA ALA A 425 32.21 0.37 0.62
C ALA A 425 33.54 0.31 1.37
N GLU A 426 34.08 -0.90 1.54
CA GLU A 426 35.30 -1.19 2.30
C GLU A 426 36.54 -1.37 1.42
N GLU A 427 36.41 -1.16 0.10
CA GLU A 427 37.49 -1.36 -0.90
C GLU A 427 38.16 -2.75 -0.78
N ALA A 428 37.36 -3.77 -0.48
CA ALA A 428 37.83 -5.09 -0.07
C ALA A 428 37.20 -6.22 -0.89
N ASP A 429 37.64 -6.40 -2.13
CA ASP A 429 37.07 -7.37 -3.08
C ASP A 429 37.13 -8.84 -2.63
N ARG A 430 38.04 -9.16 -1.69
CA ARG A 430 38.23 -10.52 -1.17
C ARG A 430 37.22 -10.92 -0.10
N LEU A 431 36.40 -9.99 0.40
CA LEU A 431 35.39 -10.30 1.42
C LEU A 431 34.44 -11.38 0.92
N GLN A 432 34.07 -12.32 1.79
CA GLN A 432 33.06 -13.35 1.56
C GLN A 432 32.10 -13.42 2.75
N PRO A 433 30.83 -13.79 2.54
CA PRO A 433 29.90 -13.96 3.65
C PRO A 433 30.29 -15.15 4.54
N VAL A 434 30.50 -14.90 5.83
CA VAL A 434 30.71 -15.95 6.84
C VAL A 434 29.40 -16.71 7.08
N HIS A 435 28.28 -15.99 7.07
CA HIS A 435 26.94 -16.56 7.11
C HIS A 435 26.00 -15.78 6.18
N ARG A 436 24.77 -16.28 6.05
CA ARG A 436 23.76 -15.67 5.18
C ARG A 436 22.46 -15.46 5.94
N LEU A 437 21.79 -14.36 5.61
CA LEU A 437 20.39 -14.14 5.94
C LEU A 437 19.56 -14.29 4.66
N ASP A 438 18.42 -14.97 4.78
CA ASP A 438 17.47 -15.13 3.69
C ASP A 438 16.90 -13.78 3.24
N VAL A 439 16.51 -13.67 1.97
CA VAL A 439 15.75 -12.51 1.47
C VAL A 439 14.46 -12.36 2.29
N GLY A 440 14.13 -11.13 2.69
CA GLY A 440 13.05 -10.82 3.61
C GLY A 440 13.45 -10.81 5.10
N THR A 441 14.66 -11.25 5.44
CA THR A 441 15.22 -11.13 6.80
C THR A 441 16.26 -10.02 6.83
N SER A 442 16.20 -9.10 7.81
CA SER A 442 17.20 -8.06 8.02
C SER A 442 18.08 -8.35 9.24
N GLY A 443 19.20 -7.62 9.38
CA GLY A 443 20.11 -7.70 10.53
C GLY A 443 21.59 -7.82 10.12
N PRO A 444 22.50 -7.94 11.09
CA PRO A 444 23.93 -7.91 10.85
C PRO A 444 24.39 -9.19 10.13
N VAL A 445 25.32 -9.03 9.20
CA VAL A 445 25.98 -10.12 8.49
C VAL A 445 27.49 -9.94 8.56
N LEU A 446 28.19 -10.98 9.01
CA LEU A 446 29.65 -11.00 8.98
C LEU A 446 30.16 -11.33 7.58
N LEU A 447 31.06 -10.48 7.10
CA LEU A 447 31.83 -10.64 5.88
C LEU A 447 33.31 -10.68 6.27
N ALA A 448 34.07 -11.62 5.72
CA ALA A 448 35.48 -11.76 6.06
C ALA A 448 36.30 -12.30 4.89
N SER A 449 37.61 -12.11 4.95
CA SER A 449 38.58 -12.71 4.03
C SER A 449 39.66 -13.47 4.79
N GLY A 450 40.54 -14.16 4.07
CA GLY A 450 41.79 -14.67 4.61
C GLY A 450 41.63 -15.61 5.81
N GLU A 451 42.34 -15.31 6.89
CA GLU A 451 42.31 -16.09 8.12
C GLU A 451 41.01 -15.87 8.90
N ALA A 452 40.51 -14.63 8.92
CA ALA A 452 39.27 -14.30 9.62
C ALA A 452 38.08 -15.10 9.08
N LEU A 453 37.99 -15.32 7.76
CA LEU A 453 36.94 -16.14 7.15
C LEU A 453 36.97 -17.58 7.67
N ARG A 454 38.16 -18.19 7.78
CA ARG A 454 38.33 -19.56 8.32
C ARG A 454 38.00 -19.62 9.82
N ARG A 455 38.49 -18.64 10.59
CA ARG A 455 38.27 -18.57 12.05
C ARG A 455 36.79 -18.41 12.37
N LEU A 456 36.13 -17.41 11.78
CA LEU A 456 34.71 -17.15 12.00
C LEU A 456 33.85 -18.27 11.42
N GLY A 457 34.21 -18.83 10.26
CA GLY A 457 33.53 -20.01 9.69
C GLY A 457 33.51 -21.19 10.67
N ARG A 458 34.68 -21.53 11.26
CA ARG A 458 34.76 -22.56 12.31
C ARG A 458 33.89 -22.21 13.52
N ALA A 459 33.86 -20.96 13.96
CA ALA A 459 33.00 -20.55 15.08
C ALA A 459 31.50 -20.76 14.79
N PHE A 460 31.04 -20.57 13.54
CA PHE A 460 29.67 -20.90 13.15
C PHE A 460 29.41 -22.42 13.12
N GLU A 461 30.38 -23.21 12.70
CA GLU A 461 30.28 -24.68 12.62
C GLU A 461 30.29 -25.34 14.00
N THR A 462 31.11 -24.84 14.93
CA THR A 462 31.28 -25.42 16.28
C THR A 462 30.34 -24.82 17.33
N GLY A 463 29.45 -23.90 16.94
CA GLY A 463 28.50 -23.26 17.86
C GLY A 463 29.08 -22.14 18.73
N GLY A 464 30.27 -21.62 18.38
CA GLY A 464 30.89 -20.44 18.99
C GLY A 464 30.23 -19.10 18.63
N VAL A 465 29.08 -19.12 17.95
CA VAL A 465 28.31 -17.93 17.58
C VAL A 465 26.88 -18.02 18.11
N ALA A 466 26.44 -16.98 18.80
CA ALA A 466 25.07 -16.85 19.26
C ALA A 466 24.27 -15.89 18.36
N LYS A 467 23.03 -16.29 18.04
CA LYS A 467 22.10 -15.51 17.22
C LYS A 467 20.77 -15.35 17.95
N GLU A 468 20.28 -14.11 18.06
CA GLU A 468 18.96 -13.83 18.60
C GLU A 468 18.12 -13.11 17.56
N TYR A 469 17.02 -13.74 17.14
CA TYR A 469 16.06 -13.16 16.20
C TYR A 469 14.84 -12.61 16.92
N LEU A 470 14.32 -11.49 16.44
CA LEU A 470 12.96 -11.05 16.75
C LEU A 470 12.01 -11.55 15.66
N ALA A 471 10.94 -12.23 16.07
CA ALA A 471 9.92 -12.76 15.17
C ALA A 471 8.51 -12.46 15.69
N LEU A 472 7.67 -11.82 14.88
CA LEU A 472 6.24 -11.67 15.19
C LEU A 472 5.48 -12.84 14.57
N VAL A 473 4.73 -13.58 15.39
CA VAL A 473 4.07 -14.83 14.98
C VAL A 473 2.56 -14.77 15.10
N ARG A 474 1.86 -15.62 14.34
CA ARG A 474 0.42 -15.81 14.50
C ARG A 474 0.10 -16.40 15.87
N GLY A 475 -0.90 -15.83 16.54
CA GLY A 475 -1.34 -16.26 17.86
C GLY A 475 -0.32 -15.97 18.95
N ILE A 476 -0.55 -16.51 20.14
CA ILE A 476 0.32 -16.31 21.32
C ILE A 476 0.86 -17.68 21.74
N PRO A 477 2.13 -17.99 21.44
CA PRO A 477 2.74 -19.25 21.89
C PRO A 477 2.99 -19.24 23.40
N ARG A 478 3.42 -20.38 23.94
CA ARG A 478 3.87 -20.50 25.33
C ARG A 478 5.02 -19.52 25.63
N ARG A 479 5.21 -19.17 26.91
CA ARG A 479 6.24 -18.23 27.37
C ARG A 479 7.66 -18.58 26.89
N SER A 480 7.98 -19.86 26.74
CA SER A 480 9.20 -20.34 26.12
C SER A 480 9.04 -21.77 25.62
N GLY A 481 9.89 -22.18 24.67
CA GLY A 481 9.89 -23.56 24.18
C GLY A 481 11.09 -23.89 23.29
N ARG A 482 11.12 -25.14 22.83
CA ARG A 482 12.14 -25.67 21.90
C ARG A 482 11.46 -26.47 20.79
N VAL A 483 12.02 -26.42 19.59
CA VAL A 483 11.57 -27.17 18.41
C VAL A 483 12.74 -27.97 17.88
N ARG A 484 12.55 -29.29 17.79
CA ARG A 484 13.45 -30.23 17.12
C ARG A 484 12.65 -31.02 16.08
N PRO A 485 12.85 -30.81 14.77
CA PRO A 485 12.25 -31.68 13.77
C PRO A 485 12.77 -33.10 13.94
N ARG A 486 11.94 -34.10 13.62
CA ARG A 486 12.43 -35.48 13.47
C ARG A 486 13.45 -35.48 12.33
N ALA A 487 14.66 -36.00 12.56
CA ALA A 487 15.70 -36.07 11.54
C ALA A 487 15.17 -36.75 10.27
N ALA A 488 15.33 -36.12 9.11
CA ALA A 488 15.27 -36.85 7.84
C ALA A 488 16.48 -37.80 7.79
N ALA A 489 16.36 -38.97 7.16
CA ALA A 489 17.48 -39.90 7.02
C ALA A 489 18.70 -39.17 6.44
N GLY A 490 19.78 -39.05 7.24
CA GLY A 490 21.02 -38.34 6.87
C GLY A 490 21.12 -36.84 7.22
N GLY A 491 20.13 -36.24 7.89
CA GLY A 491 20.18 -34.83 8.31
C GLY A 491 20.53 -34.66 9.80
N GLY A 492 21.59 -33.90 10.11
CA GLY A 492 21.98 -33.58 11.50
C GLY A 492 20.89 -32.86 12.29
N GLU A 493 20.92 -32.96 13.63
CA GLU A 493 19.92 -32.39 14.53
C GLU A 493 19.78 -30.87 14.35
N GLU A 494 18.55 -30.39 14.10
CA GLU A 494 18.22 -28.97 14.07
C GLU A 494 17.43 -28.59 15.32
N GLU A 495 17.89 -27.57 16.06
CA GLU A 495 17.17 -27.07 17.23
C GLU A 495 16.94 -25.56 17.13
N THR A 496 15.73 -25.13 17.48
CA THR A 496 15.40 -23.72 17.69
C THR A 496 14.74 -23.55 19.06
N ARG A 497 15.29 -22.68 19.89
CA ARG A 497 14.66 -22.25 21.15
C ARG A 497 13.96 -20.92 20.94
N TYR A 498 12.94 -20.62 21.74
CA TYR A 498 12.27 -19.32 21.70
C TYR A 498 11.77 -18.91 23.08
N ARG A 499 11.56 -17.61 23.24
CA ARG A 499 10.93 -16.97 24.40
C ARG A 499 9.95 -15.91 23.91
N LEU A 500 8.75 -15.86 24.49
CA LEU A 500 7.79 -14.79 24.27
C LEU A 500 8.32 -13.52 24.97
N GLU A 501 8.58 -12.48 24.19
CA GLU A 501 9.01 -11.17 24.69
C GLU A 501 7.79 -10.39 25.20
N ARG A 502 6.77 -10.25 24.36
CA ARG A 502 5.51 -9.57 24.67
C ARG A 502 4.41 -9.94 23.67
N VAL A 503 3.18 -9.59 24.00
CA VAL A 503 2.03 -9.68 23.10
C VAL A 503 1.75 -8.29 22.52
N VAL A 504 1.64 -8.19 21.19
CA VAL A 504 1.35 -6.94 20.47
C VAL A 504 0.16 -7.17 19.55
N GLY A 505 -0.93 -6.42 19.72
CA GLY A 505 -2.11 -6.55 18.86
C GLY A 505 -2.75 -7.95 18.82
N GLY A 506 -2.54 -8.78 19.86
CA GLY A 506 -3.00 -10.17 19.88
C GLY A 506 -2.03 -11.19 19.25
N TYR A 507 -0.84 -10.76 18.85
CA TYR A 507 0.21 -11.58 18.27
C TYR A 507 1.42 -11.70 19.22
N GLY A 508 2.11 -12.83 19.21
CA GLY A 508 3.31 -13.04 20.00
C GLY A 508 4.54 -12.46 19.31
N LEU A 509 5.26 -11.55 19.98
CA LEU A 509 6.61 -11.14 19.59
C LEU A 509 7.61 -12.02 20.35
N LEU A 510 8.42 -12.78 19.61
CA LEU A 510 9.33 -13.78 20.16
C LEU A 510 10.79 -13.34 19.99
N ARG A 511 11.61 -13.66 20.99
CA ARG A 511 13.05 -13.89 20.81
C ARG A 511 13.28 -15.34 20.43
N VAL A 512 14.05 -15.57 19.37
CA VAL A 512 14.27 -16.90 18.79
C VAL A 512 15.77 -17.16 18.64
N PHE A 513 16.21 -18.30 19.14
CA PHE A 513 17.61 -18.70 19.26
C PHE A 513 17.81 -20.00 18.47
N PRO A 514 18.14 -19.91 17.16
CA PRO A 514 18.47 -21.09 16.38
C PRO A 514 19.86 -21.61 16.79
N VAL A 515 19.92 -22.87 17.24
CA VAL A 515 21.16 -23.54 17.63
C VAL A 515 21.98 -23.91 16.38
N THR A 516 21.28 -24.28 15.31
CA THR A 516 21.85 -24.57 13.98
C THR A 516 21.51 -23.48 12.96
N GLY A 517 22.26 -23.39 11.86
CA GLY A 517 22.11 -22.33 10.84
C GLY A 517 21.49 -22.78 9.52
N ARG A 518 20.35 -23.50 9.53
CA ARG A 518 19.78 -24.08 8.29
C ARG A 518 18.82 -23.12 7.58
N ARG A 519 18.68 -23.29 6.26
CA ARG A 519 17.82 -22.43 5.42
C ARG A 519 16.38 -22.43 5.92
N HIS A 520 15.82 -21.24 6.11
CA HIS A 520 14.46 -21.01 6.63
C HIS A 520 14.15 -21.73 7.97
N GLN A 521 15.15 -22.11 8.77
CA GLN A 521 14.94 -22.94 9.96
C GLN A 521 13.93 -22.32 10.94
N VAL A 522 14.13 -21.06 11.32
CA VAL A 522 13.23 -20.33 12.23
C VAL A 522 11.79 -20.33 11.70
N ARG A 523 11.61 -19.96 10.43
CA ARG A 523 10.31 -19.88 9.76
C ARG A 523 9.60 -21.24 9.76
N ARG A 524 10.31 -22.30 9.35
CA ARG A 524 9.79 -23.68 9.30
C ARG A 524 9.43 -24.22 10.68
N HIS A 525 10.28 -23.95 11.69
CA HIS A 525 10.06 -24.45 13.06
C HIS A 525 8.86 -23.78 13.72
N LEU A 526 8.74 -22.46 13.59
CA LEU A 526 7.61 -21.71 14.14
C LEU A 526 6.29 -22.07 13.44
N ALA A 527 6.29 -22.26 12.12
CA ALA A 527 5.13 -22.77 11.40
C ALA A 527 4.70 -24.17 11.88
N ARG A 528 5.65 -25.09 12.11
CA ARG A 528 5.37 -26.43 12.64
C ARG A 528 4.80 -26.42 14.06
N LEU A 529 5.09 -25.39 14.85
CA LEU A 529 4.47 -25.16 16.15
C LEU A 529 3.03 -24.62 16.07
N GLY A 530 2.51 -24.34 14.87
CA GLY A 530 1.21 -23.67 14.69
C GLY A 530 1.27 -22.14 14.83
N HIS A 531 2.48 -21.57 14.95
CA HIS A 531 2.72 -20.14 15.14
C HIS A 531 3.63 -19.60 14.03
N PRO A 532 3.22 -19.63 12.75
CA PRO A 532 4.08 -19.16 11.67
C PRO A 532 4.39 -17.66 11.80
N VAL A 533 5.54 -17.27 11.26
CA VAL A 533 5.98 -15.86 11.19
C VAL A 533 5.02 -15.07 10.30
N LEU A 534 4.57 -13.91 10.77
CA LEU A 534 3.68 -13.02 10.01
C LEU A 534 4.45 -12.36 8.86
N GLY A 535 3.78 -12.16 7.72
CA GLY A 535 4.41 -11.67 6.48
C GLY A 535 5.20 -12.74 5.71
N ASP A 536 5.20 -13.99 6.17
CA ASP A 536 5.84 -15.11 5.49
C ASP A 536 4.93 -15.67 4.37
N GLU A 537 5.31 -15.48 3.11
CA GLU A 537 4.53 -15.98 1.97
C GLU A 537 4.62 -17.50 1.77
N ARG A 538 5.66 -18.15 2.29
CA ARG A 538 5.94 -19.58 2.05
C ARG A 538 5.41 -20.48 3.15
N TYR A 539 5.58 -20.08 4.41
CA TYR A 539 5.17 -20.86 5.58
C TYR A 539 4.12 -20.16 6.44
N GLY A 540 3.68 -18.95 6.05
CA GLY A 540 2.73 -18.13 6.80
C GLY A 540 1.27 -18.36 6.46
N ASP A 541 0.41 -17.52 7.03
CA ASP A 541 -1.03 -17.50 6.74
C ASP A 541 -1.34 -16.40 5.72
N PRO A 542 -1.83 -16.73 4.51
CA PRO A 542 -2.11 -15.74 3.46
C PRO A 542 -3.19 -14.71 3.83
N ARG A 543 -4.19 -15.09 4.64
CA ARG A 543 -5.26 -14.17 5.07
C ARG A 543 -4.73 -13.17 6.08
N ALA A 544 -3.97 -13.63 7.08
CA ALA A 544 -3.33 -12.77 8.06
C ALA A 544 -2.31 -11.83 7.40
N ASN A 545 -1.49 -12.36 6.47
CA ASN A 545 -0.51 -11.55 5.74
C ASN A 545 -1.19 -10.45 4.93
N ARG A 546 -2.29 -10.77 4.22
CA ARG A 546 -3.06 -9.76 3.47
C ARG A 546 -3.61 -8.68 4.40
N PHE A 547 -4.24 -9.08 5.50
CA PHE A 547 -4.78 -8.14 6.48
C PHE A 547 -3.70 -7.21 7.05
N LEU A 548 -2.54 -7.75 7.42
CA LEU A 548 -1.43 -6.95 7.98
C LEU A 548 -0.71 -6.11 6.93
N ALA A 549 -0.63 -6.55 5.69
CA ALA A 549 -0.12 -5.72 4.60
C ALA A 549 -1.01 -4.49 4.37
N GLU A 550 -2.34 -4.68 4.41
CA GLU A 550 -3.32 -3.61 4.19
C GLU A 550 -3.47 -2.67 5.39
N THR A 551 -3.37 -3.18 6.61
CA THR A 551 -3.63 -2.39 7.83
C THR A 551 -2.38 -1.93 8.57
N CYS A 552 -1.29 -2.68 8.47
CA CYS A 552 -0.08 -2.48 9.26
C CYS A 552 1.18 -2.26 8.40
N ALA A 553 1.05 -2.16 7.07
CA ALA A 553 2.17 -2.01 6.14
C ALA A 553 3.21 -3.15 6.17
N LEU A 554 2.85 -4.35 6.64
CA LEU A 554 3.77 -5.50 6.67
C LEU A 554 3.90 -6.15 5.28
N ALA A 555 5.02 -5.87 4.58
CA ALA A 555 5.27 -6.36 3.21
C ALA A 555 6.27 -7.53 3.11
N ARG A 556 6.78 -8.03 4.24
CA ARG A 556 7.83 -9.06 4.31
C ARG A 556 7.75 -9.84 5.62
N PRO A 557 8.41 -11.00 5.76
CA PRO A 557 8.39 -11.76 7.02
C PRO A 557 8.89 -10.89 8.17
N PHE A 558 8.13 -10.77 9.26
CA PHE A 558 8.56 -10.09 10.48
C PHE A 558 9.63 -10.93 11.17
N LEU A 559 10.85 -10.87 10.65
CA LEU A 559 12.01 -11.61 11.13
C LEU A 559 13.25 -10.73 10.99
N HIS A 560 13.95 -10.53 12.10
CA HIS A 560 15.14 -9.68 12.17
C HIS A 560 16.18 -10.31 13.09
N LEU A 561 17.42 -10.44 12.64
CA LEU A 561 18.53 -10.83 13.50
C LEU A 561 18.91 -9.62 14.36
N ALA A 562 18.41 -9.59 15.60
CA ALA A 562 18.58 -8.47 16.52
C ALA A 562 19.91 -8.53 17.26
N VAL A 563 20.47 -9.74 17.46
CA VAL A 563 21.76 -9.90 18.14
C VAL A 563 22.61 -10.93 17.42
N LEU A 564 23.87 -10.58 17.19
CA LEU A 564 24.91 -11.50 16.72
C LEU A 564 26.12 -11.40 17.65
N ALA A 565 26.49 -12.49 18.30
CA ALA A 565 27.67 -12.54 19.17
C ALA A 565 28.67 -13.59 18.70
N PHE A 566 29.95 -13.23 18.62
CA PHE A 566 31.03 -14.03 18.03
C PHE A 566 32.40 -13.63 18.61
N PRO A 567 33.42 -14.50 18.55
CA PRO A 567 34.79 -14.15 18.97
C PRO A 567 35.52 -13.33 17.89
N ASP A 568 36.25 -12.30 18.32
CA ASP A 568 37.17 -11.53 17.46
C ASP A 568 38.51 -12.27 17.22
N GLU A 569 39.49 -11.58 16.64
CA GLU A 569 40.85 -12.08 16.41
C GLU A 569 41.65 -12.38 17.68
N HIS A 570 41.26 -11.81 18.81
CA HIS A 570 41.90 -12.04 20.11
C HIS A 570 41.11 -13.03 20.97
N GLY A 571 39.99 -13.55 20.46
CA GLY A 571 39.09 -14.44 21.20
C GLY A 571 38.13 -13.71 22.15
N ALA A 572 38.14 -12.37 22.15
CA ALA A 572 37.19 -11.59 22.94
C ALA A 572 35.79 -11.67 22.30
N LEU A 573 34.76 -11.74 23.14
CA LEU A 573 33.38 -11.83 22.66
C LEU A 573 32.89 -10.46 22.18
N VAL A 574 32.67 -10.33 20.88
CA VAL A 574 31.96 -9.20 20.28
C VAL A 574 30.47 -9.51 20.28
N ARG A 575 29.65 -8.55 20.74
CA ARG A 575 28.18 -8.64 20.71
C ARG A 575 27.63 -7.44 19.96
N LEU A 576 27.05 -7.70 18.79
CA LEU A 576 26.38 -6.69 17.98
C LEU A 576 24.89 -6.75 18.26
N GLU A 577 24.34 -5.64 18.73
CA GLU A 577 22.90 -5.45 18.87
C GLU A 577 22.41 -4.53 17.75
N GLN A 578 21.30 -4.91 17.14
CA GLN A 578 20.68 -4.19 16.05
C GLN A 578 19.20 -3.95 16.39
N PRO A 579 18.76 -2.68 16.39
CA PRO A 579 17.37 -2.37 16.66
C PRO A 579 16.48 -2.92 15.53
N LEU A 580 15.19 -3.12 15.84
CA LEU A 580 14.23 -3.40 14.78
C LEU A 580 14.29 -2.27 13.75
N PRO A 581 14.31 -2.60 12.45
CA PRO A 581 14.34 -1.59 11.43
C PRO A 581 12.99 -0.84 11.39
N PRO A 582 12.96 0.44 10.95
CA PRO A 582 11.81 1.32 11.14
C PRO A 582 10.49 0.76 10.61
N GLU A 583 10.52 0.00 9.51
CA GLU A 583 9.32 -0.60 8.93
C GLU A 583 8.69 -1.68 9.83
N LEU A 584 9.49 -2.39 10.64
CA LEU A 584 8.95 -3.35 11.60
C LEU A 584 8.46 -2.67 12.89
N VAL A 585 9.08 -1.55 13.27
CA VAL A 585 8.60 -0.73 14.39
C VAL A 585 7.21 -0.19 14.08
N LEU A 586 7.03 0.39 12.89
CA LEU A 586 5.73 0.85 12.38
C LEU A 586 4.64 -0.22 12.45
N VAL A 587 4.97 -1.47 12.10
CA VAL A 587 4.01 -2.59 12.17
C VAL A 587 3.55 -2.81 13.62
N LEU A 588 4.45 -2.75 14.60
CA LEU A 588 4.10 -2.90 16.01
C LEU A 588 3.27 -1.72 16.52
N GLU A 589 3.56 -0.50 16.08
CA GLU A 589 2.78 0.71 16.40
C GLU A 589 1.35 0.61 15.87
N ARG A 590 1.19 0.33 14.57
CA ARG A 590 -0.13 0.16 13.92
C ARG A 590 -0.93 -0.97 14.55
N LEU A 591 -0.31 -2.10 14.88
CA LEU A 591 -0.96 -3.19 15.61
C LEU A 591 -1.45 -2.79 16.99
N THR A 592 -0.68 -1.97 17.71
CA THR A 592 -1.06 -1.47 19.03
C THR A 592 -2.26 -0.52 18.93
N ALA A 593 -2.23 0.40 17.96
CA ALA A 593 -3.33 1.33 17.69
C ALA A 593 -4.63 0.61 17.26
N LEU A 594 -4.53 -0.42 16.42
CA LEU A 594 -5.68 -1.23 15.99
C LEU A 594 -6.36 -1.96 17.15
N ARG A 595 -5.61 -2.37 18.18
CA ARG A 595 -6.21 -2.99 19.37
C ARG A 595 -6.89 -1.96 20.25
N ALA A 596 -6.30 -0.76 20.40
CA ALA A 596 -6.91 0.32 21.15
C ALA A 596 -8.26 0.74 20.53
N SER A 597 -8.34 0.85 19.21
CA SER A 597 -9.59 1.21 18.53
C SER A 597 -10.68 0.13 18.57
N ARG A 598 -10.31 -1.15 18.73
CA ARG A 598 -11.24 -2.27 18.92
C ARG A 598 -11.59 -2.53 20.39
N GLY A 599 -10.91 -1.87 21.32
CA GLY A 599 -10.94 -2.16 22.75
C GLY A 599 -11.56 -1.08 23.62
N ALA A 600 -12.18 -0.04 23.06
CA ALA A 600 -13.03 0.86 23.84
C ALA A 600 -14.33 0.11 24.18
N PRO A 601 -14.57 -0.28 25.45
CA PRO A 601 -15.86 -0.81 25.83
C PRO A 601 -16.89 0.31 25.65
N SER A 602 -18.02 0.01 25.01
CA SER A 602 -19.24 0.79 25.25
C SER A 602 -19.48 0.73 26.76
N ALA A 603 -19.32 1.85 27.44
CA ALA A 603 -19.78 2.00 28.82
C ALA A 603 -21.31 1.89 28.79
N THR A 604 -21.82 0.66 28.95
CA THR A 604 -23.14 0.46 29.51
C THR A 604 -23.03 0.82 30.99
N PRO A 605 -23.80 1.78 31.50
CA PRO A 605 -23.98 1.90 32.94
C PRO A 605 -24.65 0.61 33.40
N GLU A 606 -24.00 -0.11 34.32
CA GLU A 606 -24.71 -1.06 35.16
C GLU A 606 -25.65 -0.24 36.04
N GLU A 607 -26.94 -0.29 35.74
CA GLU A 607 -28.01 0.19 36.63
C GLU A 607 -28.25 -0.85 37.73
N GLU A 608 -28.44 -0.32 38.94
CA GLU A 608 -28.98 -0.99 40.13
C GLU A 608 -30.34 -1.67 39.88
#